data_AF-A0A7K3DNM5-F1
#
_entry.id   AF-A0A7K3DNM5-F1
#
_cell.length_a   1.000
_cell.length_b   1.000
_cell.length_c   1.000
_cell.angle_alpha   90.00
_cell.angle_beta   90.00
_cell.angle_gamma   90.00
#
_symmetry.space_group_name_H-M   'P 1'
#
loop_
_entity.id
_entity.type
_entity.pdbx_description
1 polymer ?
#
loop_
_entity_poly.entity_id
_entity_poly.type
_entity_poly.pdbx_seq_one_letter_code
_entity_poly.pdbx_strand_id
1 'polypeptide(L)'
;ERALRASLKVRPHGNAAALDGLAALAVARGDWRGARTYGERARKLAPDSWSPYAHLVDAGQGLGDAKATGRNLEKLTELASGTAVTLRTVAVYRDRGWREDAEAVLSDAEIRAGTPAEQAALLQRGGDLAWERGDARSALRHADAALAAVPHAAEALAGRGRALVSLGRSSEALQAYREAVERRPDSRYVLELGELYTSLGMTDAARAQYDVLRERAAGTDAGADVLVLGRFEADHGDARAAVTRLREAWKRGPSMAAADALGWALHRAGDDREALGYLRRATDRQKAGTLRSAARMYHRGVVERERGLDGAARRHLDEALRIDPGFSPVDAPRARALRAQLGEPDLRRG
;
A
#
# COMPACT_ATOMS: atom_id res chain seq x y z
N GLU A 1 -3.92 18.39 -17.99
CA GLU A 1 -4.40 17.59 -19.14
C GLU A 1 -4.69 18.39 -20.41
N ARG A 2 -5.63 19.37 -20.38
CA ARG A 2 -6.04 20.13 -21.57
C ARG A 2 -4.84 20.74 -22.32
N ALA A 3 -3.89 21.33 -21.59
CA ALA A 3 -2.66 21.90 -22.17
C ALA A 3 -1.79 20.85 -22.90
N LEU A 4 -1.59 19.67 -22.29
CA LEU A 4 -0.81 18.58 -22.90
C LEU A 4 -1.49 18.05 -24.17
N ARG A 5 -2.82 17.87 -24.13
CA ARG A 5 -3.59 17.45 -25.31
C ARG A 5 -3.60 18.53 -26.41
N ALA A 6 -3.69 19.81 -26.05
CA ALA A 6 -3.57 20.90 -27.01
C ALA A 6 -2.18 20.94 -27.66
N SER A 7 -1.11 20.73 -26.87
CA SER A 7 0.26 20.61 -27.39
C SER A 7 0.39 19.46 -28.40
N LEU A 8 -0.24 18.30 -28.15
CA LEU A 8 -0.29 17.20 -29.11
C LEU A 8 -1.15 17.47 -30.35
N LYS A 9 -2.18 18.32 -30.24
CA LYS A 9 -2.96 18.74 -31.42
C LYS A 9 -2.14 19.66 -32.33
N VAL A 10 -1.39 20.59 -31.74
CA VAL A 10 -0.52 21.52 -32.49
C VAL A 10 0.71 20.78 -33.06
N ARG A 11 1.30 19.86 -32.28
CA ARG A 11 2.45 19.05 -32.70
C ARG A 11 2.15 17.56 -32.47
N PRO A 12 1.53 16.87 -33.45
CA PRO A 12 1.09 15.48 -33.30
C PRO A 12 2.23 14.45 -33.36
N HIS A 13 3.36 14.80 -33.95
CA HIS A 13 4.53 13.94 -34.10
C HIS A 13 5.75 14.54 -33.39
N GLY A 14 6.63 13.69 -32.83
CA GLY A 14 7.87 14.14 -32.19
C GLY A 14 7.70 14.88 -30.85
N ASN A 15 6.50 14.95 -30.28
CA ASN A 15 6.25 15.68 -29.04
C ASN A 15 6.40 14.78 -27.80
N ALA A 16 7.65 14.41 -27.49
CA ALA A 16 7.97 13.56 -26.34
C ALA A 16 7.52 14.18 -25.02
N ALA A 17 7.73 15.49 -24.82
CA ALA A 17 7.39 16.17 -23.57
C ALA A 17 5.88 16.15 -23.25
N ALA A 18 5.01 16.34 -24.24
CA ALA A 18 3.57 16.26 -24.01
C ALA A 18 3.11 14.83 -23.68
N LEU A 19 3.74 13.81 -24.29
CA LEU A 19 3.47 12.41 -23.98
C LEU A 19 3.96 12.04 -22.58
N ASP A 20 5.16 12.49 -22.21
CA ASP A 20 5.74 12.27 -20.89
C ASP A 20 4.85 12.88 -19.79
N GLY A 21 4.42 14.13 -19.97
CA GLY A 21 3.49 14.79 -19.05
C GLY A 21 2.11 14.08 -18.96
N LEU A 22 1.63 13.46 -20.05
CA LEU A 22 0.41 12.65 -20.00
C LEU A 22 0.64 11.31 -19.29
N ALA A 23 1.82 10.72 -19.43
CA ALA A 23 2.20 9.52 -18.69
C ALA A 23 2.25 9.80 -17.18
N ALA A 24 2.89 10.91 -16.77
CA ALA A 24 2.93 11.37 -15.39
C ALA A 24 1.52 11.59 -14.81
N LEU A 25 0.64 12.26 -15.56
CA LEU A 25 -0.74 12.49 -15.14
C LEU A 25 -1.54 11.19 -15.01
N ALA A 26 -1.32 10.25 -15.91
CA ALA A 26 -1.98 8.94 -15.87
C ALA A 26 -1.52 8.13 -14.65
N VAL A 27 -0.22 8.15 -14.31
CA VAL A 27 0.32 7.58 -13.06
C VAL A 27 -0.38 8.19 -11.85
N ALA A 28 -0.46 9.53 -11.77
CA ALA A 28 -1.07 10.22 -10.64
C ALA A 28 -2.57 9.87 -10.44
N ARG A 29 -3.27 9.47 -11.51
CA ARG A 29 -4.68 9.07 -11.48
C ARG A 29 -4.88 7.56 -11.32
N GLY A 30 -3.80 6.76 -11.30
CA GLY A 30 -3.88 5.31 -11.34
C GLY A 30 -4.40 4.75 -12.67
N ASP A 31 -4.35 5.52 -13.76
CA ASP A 31 -4.59 5.02 -15.12
C ASP A 31 -3.32 4.35 -15.66
N TRP A 32 -3.05 3.14 -15.17
CA TRP A 32 -1.82 2.42 -15.49
C TRP A 32 -1.71 2.05 -16.98
N ARG A 33 -2.84 1.83 -17.66
CA ARG A 33 -2.88 1.55 -19.11
C ARG A 33 -2.55 2.80 -19.91
N GLY A 34 -3.12 3.94 -19.54
CA GLY A 34 -2.78 5.23 -20.12
C GLY A 34 -1.31 5.58 -19.87
N ALA A 35 -0.83 5.40 -18.64
CA ALA A 35 0.58 5.63 -18.27
C ALA A 35 1.53 4.81 -19.13
N ARG A 36 1.26 3.51 -19.29
CA ARG A 36 2.05 2.63 -20.19
C ARG A 36 2.02 3.13 -21.63
N THR A 37 0.82 3.46 -22.14
CA THR A 37 0.63 3.88 -23.54
C THR A 37 1.38 5.17 -23.85
N TYR A 38 1.27 6.18 -22.99
CA TYR A 38 1.95 7.46 -23.16
C TYR A 38 3.45 7.33 -22.91
N GLY A 39 3.86 6.59 -21.87
CA GLY A 39 5.25 6.34 -21.53
C GLY A 39 6.02 5.60 -22.63
N GLU A 40 5.44 4.56 -23.24
CA GLU A 40 6.09 3.83 -24.35
C GLU A 40 6.29 4.72 -25.57
N ARG A 41 5.33 5.60 -25.87
CA ARG A 41 5.43 6.57 -26.97
C ARG A 41 6.47 7.64 -26.66
N ALA A 42 6.50 8.16 -25.43
CA ALA A 42 7.50 9.13 -24.99
C ALA A 42 8.92 8.54 -25.06
N ARG A 43 9.11 7.32 -24.51
CA ARG A 43 10.36 6.55 -24.59
C ARG A 43 10.84 6.35 -26.03
N LYS A 44 9.94 6.03 -26.97
CA LYS A 44 10.30 5.84 -28.39
C LYS A 44 10.85 7.12 -29.02
N LEU A 45 10.36 8.29 -28.60
CA LEU A 45 10.78 9.59 -29.12
C LEU A 45 12.01 10.16 -28.39
N ALA A 46 12.24 9.76 -27.15
CA ALA A 46 13.35 10.20 -26.31
C ALA A 46 13.93 9.01 -25.52
N PRO A 47 14.66 8.08 -26.18
CA PRO A 47 15.13 6.84 -25.56
C PRO A 47 16.18 7.04 -24.46
N ASP A 48 16.89 8.18 -24.49
CA ASP A 48 17.92 8.54 -23.52
C ASP A 48 17.37 9.41 -22.37
N SER A 49 16.08 9.75 -22.40
CA SER A 49 15.42 10.44 -21.29
C SER A 49 14.99 9.44 -20.22
N TRP A 50 15.27 9.73 -18.95
CA TRP A 50 14.95 8.82 -17.85
C TRP A 50 13.46 8.85 -17.44
N SER A 51 12.76 9.98 -17.60
CA SER A 51 11.40 10.15 -17.07
C SER A 51 10.35 9.22 -17.67
N PRO A 52 10.37 8.88 -18.98
CA PRO A 52 9.45 7.87 -19.52
C PRO A 52 9.64 6.50 -18.86
N TYR A 53 10.87 6.11 -18.52
CA TYR A 53 11.13 4.84 -17.84
C TYR A 53 10.60 4.86 -16.41
N ALA A 54 10.69 5.98 -15.69
CA ALA A 54 10.10 6.13 -14.36
C ALA A 54 8.57 5.91 -14.40
N HIS A 55 7.87 6.51 -15.36
CA HIS A 55 6.43 6.30 -15.53
C HIS A 55 6.09 4.86 -15.94
N LEU A 56 6.94 4.20 -16.72
CA LEU A 56 6.77 2.80 -17.10
C LEU A 56 7.04 1.82 -15.96
N VAL A 57 7.94 2.15 -15.04
CA VAL A 57 8.11 1.41 -13.77
C VAL A 57 6.83 1.51 -12.95
N ASP A 58 6.32 2.72 -12.72
CA ASP A 58 5.10 2.96 -11.95
C ASP A 58 3.89 2.24 -12.59
N ALA A 59 3.73 2.35 -13.91
CA ALA A 59 2.68 1.66 -14.67
C ALA A 59 2.82 0.13 -14.61
N GLY A 60 4.03 -0.40 -14.69
CA GLY A 60 4.31 -1.83 -14.58
C GLY A 60 3.93 -2.39 -13.21
N GLN A 61 4.27 -1.67 -12.13
CA GLN A 61 3.84 -2.04 -10.76
C GLN A 61 2.31 -2.03 -10.64
N GLY A 62 1.64 -1.00 -11.14
CA GLY A 62 0.17 -0.90 -11.12
C GLY A 62 -0.55 -1.98 -11.93
N LEU A 63 0.07 -2.46 -13.02
CA LEU A 63 -0.46 -3.53 -13.88
C LEU A 63 -0.06 -4.94 -13.42
N GLY A 64 0.85 -5.07 -12.44
CA GLY A 64 1.41 -6.35 -12.03
C GLY A 64 2.37 -6.98 -13.07
N ASP A 65 2.93 -6.18 -13.98
CA ASP A 65 3.88 -6.65 -15.00
C ASP A 65 5.33 -6.61 -14.47
N ALA A 66 5.66 -7.55 -13.59
CA ALA A 66 6.97 -7.61 -12.92
C ALA A 66 8.16 -7.67 -13.91
N LYS A 67 7.95 -8.23 -15.11
CA LYS A 67 8.97 -8.37 -16.15
C LYS A 67 9.23 -7.03 -16.83
N ALA A 68 8.19 -6.31 -17.25
CA ALA A 68 8.35 -4.97 -17.82
C ALA A 68 8.90 -4.00 -16.78
N THR A 69 8.41 -4.05 -15.53
CA THR A 69 8.92 -3.23 -14.43
C THR A 69 10.43 -3.40 -14.25
N GLY A 70 10.94 -4.63 -14.27
CA GLY A 70 12.38 -4.91 -14.13
C GLY A 70 13.23 -4.28 -15.23
N ARG A 71 12.86 -4.50 -16.50
CA ARG A 71 13.61 -3.94 -17.64
C ARG A 71 13.60 -2.41 -17.63
N ASN A 72 12.46 -1.80 -17.32
CA ASN A 72 12.38 -0.34 -17.27
C ASN A 72 13.13 0.23 -16.05
N LEU A 73 13.17 -0.50 -14.93
CA LEU A 73 13.94 -0.10 -13.75
C LEU A 73 15.44 -0.15 -14.03
N GLU A 74 15.94 -1.22 -14.65
CA GLU A 74 17.34 -1.34 -15.07
C GLU A 74 17.75 -0.14 -15.93
N LYS A 75 16.94 0.18 -16.96
CA LYS A 75 17.21 1.33 -17.80
C LYS A 75 17.10 2.68 -17.07
N LEU A 76 16.15 2.81 -16.14
CA LEU A 76 16.01 4.00 -15.31
C LEU A 76 17.27 4.24 -14.47
N THR A 77 17.80 3.19 -13.83
CA THR A 77 19.00 3.28 -12.98
C THR A 77 20.29 3.50 -13.77
N GLU A 78 20.34 3.12 -15.05
CA GLU A 78 21.44 3.50 -15.95
C GLU A 78 21.42 4.99 -16.31
N LEU A 79 20.23 5.57 -16.51
CA LEU A 79 20.06 6.93 -17.02
C LEU A 79 19.99 8.00 -15.93
N ALA A 80 19.59 7.63 -14.72
CA ALA A 80 19.39 8.56 -13.62
C ALA A 80 19.65 7.92 -12.26
N SER A 81 20.10 8.77 -11.33
CA SER A 81 20.24 8.45 -9.92
C SER A 81 19.59 9.55 -9.07
N GLY A 82 19.48 9.30 -7.76
CA GLY A 82 18.89 10.24 -6.80
C GLY A 82 17.61 9.72 -6.17
N THR A 83 17.09 10.48 -5.20
CA THR A 83 16.03 10.06 -4.28
C THR A 83 14.79 9.50 -4.98
N ALA A 84 14.33 10.15 -6.06
CA ALA A 84 13.15 9.71 -6.80
C ALA A 84 13.33 8.36 -7.52
N VAL A 85 14.55 8.06 -7.97
CA VAL A 85 14.90 6.75 -8.57
C VAL A 85 15.04 5.71 -7.46
N THR A 86 15.76 6.04 -6.38
CA THR A 86 15.94 5.16 -5.22
C THR A 86 14.59 4.69 -4.66
N LEU A 87 13.64 5.60 -4.40
CA LEU A 87 12.35 5.24 -3.82
C LEU A 87 11.53 4.29 -4.72
N ARG A 88 11.70 4.38 -6.05
CA ARG A 88 11.12 3.44 -7.01
C ARG A 88 11.84 2.09 -7.01
N THR A 89 13.17 2.09 -7.00
CA THR A 89 13.97 0.87 -6.86
C THR A 89 13.57 0.10 -5.61
N VAL A 90 13.50 0.79 -4.47
CA VAL A 90 13.07 0.22 -3.19
C VAL A 90 11.63 -0.31 -3.27
N ALA A 91 10.71 0.40 -3.94
CA ALA A 91 9.35 -0.08 -4.16
C ALA A 91 9.32 -1.42 -4.94
N VAL A 92 10.09 -1.50 -6.02
CA VAL A 92 10.16 -2.70 -6.87
C VAL A 92 10.80 -3.86 -6.13
N TYR A 93 11.88 -3.61 -5.37
CA TYR A 93 12.56 -4.64 -4.58
C TYR A 93 11.65 -5.15 -3.47
N ARG A 94 10.96 -4.25 -2.76
CA ARG A 94 9.92 -4.62 -1.79
C ARG A 94 8.83 -5.49 -2.40
N ASP A 95 8.29 -5.12 -3.57
CA ASP A 95 7.22 -5.87 -4.25
C ASP A 95 7.67 -7.26 -4.72
N ARG A 96 8.97 -7.44 -5.01
CA ARG A 96 9.57 -8.76 -5.28
C ARG A 96 9.89 -9.53 -4.00
N GLY A 97 9.93 -8.83 -2.86
CA GLY A 97 10.35 -9.33 -1.57
C GLY A 97 11.87 -9.48 -1.42
N TRP A 98 12.63 -8.73 -2.21
CA TRP A 98 14.08 -8.52 -2.07
C TRP A 98 14.34 -7.48 -0.97
N ARG A 99 14.14 -7.89 0.28
CA ARG A 99 14.10 -6.98 1.43
C ARG A 99 15.48 -6.42 1.76
N GLU A 100 16.47 -7.30 1.75
CA GLU A 100 17.86 -6.97 2.03
C GLU A 100 18.41 -6.00 0.97
N ASP A 101 18.08 -6.21 -0.31
CA ASP A 101 18.45 -5.29 -1.39
C ASP A 101 17.73 -3.93 -1.26
N ALA A 102 16.44 -3.95 -0.86
CA ALA A 102 15.68 -2.72 -0.63
C ALA A 102 16.28 -1.90 0.52
N GLU A 103 16.66 -2.55 1.62
CA GLU A 103 17.32 -1.91 2.77
C GLU A 103 18.70 -1.38 2.39
N ALA A 104 19.50 -2.15 1.66
CA ALA A 104 20.83 -1.73 1.22
C ALA A 104 20.80 -0.48 0.32
N VAL A 105 19.92 -0.47 -0.69
CA VAL A 105 19.73 0.69 -1.58
C VAL A 105 19.26 1.93 -0.79
N LEU A 106 18.40 1.72 0.20
CA LEU A 106 17.88 2.81 1.01
C LEU A 106 18.93 3.41 1.94
N SER A 107 19.66 2.58 2.70
CA SER A 107 20.71 3.06 3.62
C SER A 107 21.81 3.84 2.88
N ASP A 108 22.18 3.37 1.70
CA ASP A 108 23.16 4.04 0.84
C ASP A 108 22.65 5.40 0.32
N ALA A 109 21.36 5.50 0.01
CA ALA A 109 20.75 6.77 -0.38
C ALA A 109 20.56 7.75 0.79
N GLU A 110 20.28 7.28 2.00
CA GLU A 110 20.16 8.11 3.20
C GLU A 110 21.45 8.89 3.49
N ILE A 111 22.61 8.26 3.27
CA ILE A 111 23.94 8.90 3.43
C ILE A 111 24.14 10.03 2.41
N ARG A 112 23.56 9.90 1.21
CA ARG A 112 23.72 10.85 0.10
C ARG A 112 22.60 11.88 0.00
N ALA A 113 21.61 11.84 0.90
CA ALA A 113 20.48 12.76 0.85
C ALA A 113 20.98 14.21 0.87
N GLY A 114 20.62 14.98 -0.16
CA GLY A 114 21.11 16.36 -0.33
C GLY A 114 20.31 17.38 0.45
N THR A 115 19.10 17.01 0.89
CA THR A 115 18.19 17.91 1.61
C THR A 115 17.49 17.18 2.76
N PRO A 116 17.04 17.92 3.80
CA PRO A 116 16.24 17.33 4.88
C PRO A 116 14.96 16.67 4.38
N ALA A 117 14.34 17.21 3.32
CA ALA A 117 13.14 16.63 2.71
C ALA A 117 13.41 15.27 2.04
N GLU A 118 14.53 15.15 1.31
CA GLU A 118 14.95 13.86 0.75
C GLU A 118 15.29 12.85 1.85
N GLN A 119 16.02 13.30 2.87
CA GLN A 119 16.36 12.46 4.02
C GLN A 119 15.10 11.95 4.72
N ALA A 120 14.12 12.82 4.98
CA ALA A 120 12.85 12.44 5.58
C ALA A 120 12.07 11.44 4.70
N ALA A 121 12.03 11.63 3.37
CA ALA A 121 11.35 10.71 2.46
C ALA A 121 12.00 9.31 2.44
N LEU A 122 13.34 9.23 2.49
CA LEU A 122 14.07 7.97 2.57
C LEU A 122 13.83 7.28 3.93
N LEU A 123 13.97 8.02 5.02
CA LEU A 123 13.71 7.51 6.38
C LEU A 123 12.26 7.02 6.54
N GLN A 124 11.27 7.74 6.00
CA GLN A 124 9.88 7.29 5.96
C GLN A 124 9.74 5.94 5.26
N ARG A 125 10.42 5.77 4.12
CA ARG A 125 10.41 4.51 3.38
C ARG A 125 11.05 3.38 4.18
N GLY A 126 12.14 3.66 4.91
CA GLY A 126 12.78 2.69 5.80
C GLY A 126 11.87 2.30 6.97
N GLY A 127 11.17 3.28 7.54
CA GLY A 127 10.18 3.06 8.58
C GLY A 127 9.02 2.16 8.11
N ASP A 128 8.50 2.39 6.91
CA ASP A 128 7.46 1.55 6.32
C ASP A 128 7.94 0.10 6.10
N LEU A 129 9.16 -0.09 5.57
CA LEU A 129 9.74 -1.43 5.39
C LEU A 129 9.94 -2.14 6.73
N ALA A 130 10.45 -1.44 7.74
CA ALA A 130 10.64 -1.97 9.10
C ALA A 130 9.30 -2.35 9.74
N TRP A 131 8.25 -1.54 9.56
CA TRP A 131 6.93 -1.85 10.05
C TRP A 131 6.30 -3.06 9.34
N GLU A 132 6.39 -3.14 8.01
CA GLU A 132 5.88 -4.26 7.21
C GLU A 132 6.49 -5.63 7.59
N ARG A 133 7.71 -5.64 8.16
CA ARG A 133 8.40 -6.85 8.67
C ARG A 133 8.20 -7.09 10.18
N GLY A 134 7.35 -6.31 10.84
CA GLY A 134 7.08 -6.41 12.27
C GLY A 134 8.16 -5.84 13.19
N ASP A 135 9.16 -5.13 12.65
CA ASP A 135 10.16 -4.43 13.45
C ASP A 135 9.68 -3.02 13.82
N ALA A 136 8.69 -2.99 14.71
CA ALA A 136 8.08 -1.75 15.17
C ALA A 136 9.08 -0.80 15.88
N ARG A 137 10.15 -1.34 16.48
CA ARG A 137 11.19 -0.52 17.13
C ARG A 137 12.03 0.20 16.09
N SER A 138 12.45 -0.47 15.03
CA SER A 138 13.18 0.18 13.93
C SER A 138 12.28 1.14 13.17
N ALA A 139 11.01 0.78 12.95
CA ALA A 139 10.02 1.68 12.35
C ALA A 139 9.88 3.00 13.14
N LEU A 140 9.79 2.91 14.47
CA LEU A 140 9.74 4.09 15.34
C LEU A 140 11.01 4.95 15.22
N ARG A 141 12.20 4.34 15.24
CA ARG A 141 13.47 5.08 15.08
C ARG A 141 13.54 5.82 13.75
N HIS A 142 13.13 5.19 12.66
CA HIS A 142 13.07 5.83 11.35
C HIS A 142 12.08 7.00 11.32
N ALA A 143 10.89 6.82 11.92
CA ALA A 143 9.90 7.88 11.99
C ALA A 143 10.38 9.07 12.83
N ASP A 144 10.99 8.83 13.99
CA ASP A 144 11.56 9.88 14.84
C ASP A 144 12.72 10.61 14.13
N ALA A 145 13.58 9.88 13.40
CA ALA A 145 14.65 10.49 12.60
C ALA A 145 14.09 11.32 11.44
N ALA A 146 13.03 10.86 10.77
CA ALA A 146 12.37 11.62 9.71
C ALA A 146 11.74 12.92 10.26
N LEU A 147 11.17 12.88 11.46
CA LEU A 147 10.63 14.06 12.15
C LEU A 147 11.72 15.01 12.64
N ALA A 148 12.92 14.50 12.95
CA ALA A 148 14.07 15.35 13.26
C ALA A 148 14.57 16.10 12.00
N ALA A 149 14.54 15.44 10.83
CA ALA A 149 14.89 16.08 9.56
C ALA A 149 13.82 17.07 9.08
N VAL A 150 12.54 16.69 9.17
CA VAL A 150 11.40 17.55 8.81
C VAL A 150 10.34 17.46 9.92
N PRO A 151 10.32 18.45 10.84
CA PRO A 151 9.29 18.53 11.86
C PRO A 151 7.89 18.54 11.25
N HIS A 152 6.96 17.85 11.89
CA HIS A 152 5.55 17.79 11.50
C HIS A 152 5.26 17.21 10.10
N ALA A 153 6.19 16.46 9.50
CA ALA A 153 5.92 15.74 8.26
C ALA A 153 4.81 14.70 8.48
N ALA A 154 3.67 14.86 7.79
CA ALA A 154 2.48 14.05 8.00
C ALA A 154 2.72 12.55 7.81
N GLU A 155 3.51 12.16 6.81
CA GLU A 155 3.92 10.78 6.57
C GLU A 155 4.71 10.19 7.74
N ALA A 156 5.66 10.95 8.29
CA ALA A 156 6.50 10.50 9.39
C ALA A 156 5.70 10.41 10.69
N LEU A 157 4.78 11.35 10.93
CA LEU A 157 3.83 11.29 12.04
C LEU A 157 2.93 10.04 11.94
N ALA A 158 2.41 9.73 10.76
CA ALA A 158 1.62 8.52 10.54
C ALA A 158 2.45 7.24 10.71
N GLY A 159 3.69 7.22 10.20
CA GLY A 159 4.64 6.11 10.42
C GLY A 159 4.95 5.89 11.90
N ARG A 160 5.14 6.99 12.66
CA ARG A 160 5.29 6.96 14.11
C ARG A 160 4.05 6.38 14.78
N GLY A 161 2.85 6.81 14.37
CA GLY A 161 1.57 6.26 14.81
C GLY A 161 1.47 4.75 14.62
N ARG A 162 1.77 4.25 13.41
CA ARG A 162 1.79 2.80 13.09
C ARG A 162 2.75 2.02 13.99
N ALA A 163 3.98 2.50 14.13
CA ALA A 163 4.98 1.87 14.97
C ALA A 163 4.56 1.84 16.45
N LEU A 164 3.99 2.93 16.96
CA LEU A 164 3.53 3.03 18.34
C LEU A 164 2.33 2.11 18.62
N VAL A 165 1.41 1.94 17.65
CA VAL A 165 0.34 0.94 17.73
C VAL A 165 0.92 -0.47 17.84
N SER A 166 1.87 -0.84 16.97
CA SER A 166 2.50 -2.17 17.02
C SER A 166 3.26 -2.41 18.34
N LEU A 167 3.72 -1.34 19.01
CA LEU A 167 4.36 -1.39 20.33
C LEU A 167 3.39 -1.32 21.51
N GLY A 168 2.07 -1.19 21.28
CA GLY A 168 1.06 -1.05 22.33
C GLY A 168 1.03 0.32 23.02
N ARG A 169 1.68 1.33 22.45
CA ARG A 169 1.78 2.71 22.99
C ARG A 169 0.64 3.59 22.46
N SER A 170 -0.60 3.19 22.75
CA SER A 170 -1.81 3.75 22.12
C SER A 170 -2.01 5.25 22.35
N SER A 171 -1.67 5.78 23.53
CA SER A 171 -1.83 7.22 23.82
C SER A 171 -0.90 8.09 22.95
N GLU A 172 0.34 7.66 22.76
CA GLU A 172 1.30 8.36 21.91
C GLU A 172 0.96 8.18 20.43
N ALA A 173 0.46 6.99 20.05
CA ALA A 173 -0.02 6.74 18.71
C ALA A 173 -1.20 7.67 18.34
N LEU A 174 -2.14 7.88 19.26
CA LEU A 174 -3.25 8.82 19.05
C LEU A 174 -2.76 10.24 18.79
N GLN A 175 -1.78 10.71 19.57
CA GLN A 175 -1.19 12.03 19.37
C GLN A 175 -0.54 12.13 17.98
N ALA A 176 0.28 11.15 17.61
CA ALA A 176 0.97 11.13 16.32
C ALA A 176 -0.02 11.10 15.14
N TYR A 177 -1.07 10.28 15.20
CA TYR A 177 -2.07 10.22 14.13
C TYR A 177 -2.96 11.46 14.05
N ARG A 178 -3.37 12.05 15.19
CA ARG A 178 -4.13 13.31 15.20
C ARG A 178 -3.34 14.40 14.49
N GLU A 179 -2.06 14.53 14.85
CA GLU A 179 -1.18 15.50 14.23
C GLU A 179 -0.99 15.20 12.73
N ALA A 180 -0.81 13.92 12.35
CA ALA A 180 -0.70 13.53 10.95
C ALA A 180 -1.94 13.95 10.14
N VAL A 181 -3.13 13.70 10.65
CA VAL A 181 -4.41 14.04 10.01
C VAL A 181 -4.63 15.55 9.95
N GLU A 182 -4.26 16.29 11.01
CA GLU A 182 -4.30 17.76 11.02
C GLU A 182 -3.37 18.37 9.97
N ARG A 183 -2.17 17.81 9.79
CA ARG A 183 -1.20 18.29 8.78
C ARG A 183 -1.61 17.93 7.37
N ARG A 184 -2.06 16.69 7.17
CA ARG A 184 -2.62 16.23 5.91
C ARG A 184 -3.69 15.19 6.19
N PRO A 185 -4.96 15.48 5.86
CA PRO A 185 -6.01 14.50 6.01
C PRO A 185 -5.89 13.50 4.84
N ASP A 186 -4.95 12.56 4.90
CA ASP A 186 -4.85 11.45 3.95
C ASP A 186 -5.85 10.36 4.33
N SER A 187 -6.50 9.71 3.36
CA SER A 187 -7.55 8.73 3.66
C SER A 187 -7.02 7.54 4.47
N ARG A 188 -5.74 7.16 4.28
CA ARG A 188 -5.11 6.10 5.09
C ARG A 188 -4.95 6.55 6.53
N TYR A 189 -4.49 7.77 6.78
CA TYR A 189 -4.24 8.26 8.14
C TYR A 189 -5.56 8.43 8.91
N VAL A 190 -6.59 8.92 8.22
CA VAL A 190 -7.94 9.05 8.80
C VAL A 190 -8.51 7.68 9.15
N LEU A 191 -8.33 6.67 8.29
CA LEU A 191 -8.75 5.29 8.57
C LEU A 191 -7.97 4.70 9.75
N GLU A 192 -6.64 4.81 9.76
CA GLU A 192 -5.78 4.30 10.84
C GLU A 192 -6.11 4.95 12.19
N LEU A 193 -6.40 6.26 12.21
CA LEU A 193 -6.87 6.97 13.39
C LEU A 193 -8.25 6.48 13.85
N GLY A 194 -9.18 6.28 12.93
CA GLY A 194 -10.53 5.73 13.20
C GLY A 194 -10.48 4.31 13.78
N GLU A 195 -9.63 3.45 13.22
CA GLU A 195 -9.39 2.09 13.71
C GLU A 195 -8.79 2.11 15.13
N LEU A 196 -7.83 3.02 15.40
CA LEU A 196 -7.27 3.18 16.74
C LEU A 196 -8.33 3.65 17.74
N TYR A 197 -9.16 4.64 17.40
CA TYR A 197 -10.29 5.04 18.25
C TYR A 197 -11.26 3.88 18.51
N THR A 198 -11.55 3.08 17.48
CA THR A 198 -12.40 1.89 17.60
C THR A 198 -11.82 0.90 18.60
N SER A 199 -10.52 0.59 18.51
CA SER A 199 -9.86 -0.33 19.44
C SER A 199 -9.86 0.16 20.89
N LEU A 200 -9.94 1.48 21.10
CA LEU A 200 -9.95 2.12 22.41
C LEU A 200 -11.38 2.36 22.94
N GLY A 201 -12.42 1.93 22.21
CA GLY A 201 -13.82 2.14 22.59
C GLY A 201 -14.29 3.59 22.44
N MET A 202 -13.49 4.48 21.82
CA MET A 202 -13.81 5.89 21.59
C MET A 202 -14.76 6.03 20.38
N THR A 203 -15.98 5.54 20.53
CA THR A 203 -16.95 5.36 19.44
C THR A 203 -17.29 6.66 18.70
N ASP A 204 -17.50 7.76 19.42
CA ASP A 204 -17.85 9.04 18.79
C ASP A 204 -16.69 9.63 18.00
N ALA A 205 -15.46 9.51 18.52
CA ALA A 205 -14.26 9.96 17.83
C ALA A 205 -13.97 9.11 16.57
N ALA A 206 -14.18 7.78 16.65
CA ALA A 206 -14.08 6.89 15.50
C ALA A 206 -15.10 7.26 14.42
N ARG A 207 -16.37 7.49 14.82
CA ARG A 207 -17.45 7.90 13.92
C ARG A 207 -17.10 9.18 13.16
N ALA A 208 -16.58 10.19 13.87
CA ALA A 208 -16.16 11.44 13.24
C ALA A 208 -15.10 11.23 12.14
N GLN A 209 -14.13 10.32 12.34
CA GLN A 209 -13.14 9.99 11.29
C GLN A 209 -13.77 9.24 10.12
N TYR A 210 -14.69 8.31 10.41
CA TYR A 210 -15.40 7.55 9.39
C TYR A 210 -16.35 8.41 8.55
N ASP A 211 -16.91 9.48 9.12
CA ASP A 211 -17.74 10.43 8.38
C ASP A 211 -16.89 11.18 7.32
N VAL A 212 -15.65 11.58 7.67
CA VAL A 212 -14.69 12.17 6.70
C VAL A 212 -14.40 11.21 5.54
N LEU A 213 -14.24 9.91 5.82
CA LEU A 213 -14.01 8.91 4.76
C LEU A 213 -15.25 8.67 3.90
N ARG A 214 -16.44 8.72 4.48
CA ARG A 214 -17.70 8.56 3.74
C ARG A 214 -17.92 9.71 2.76
N GLU A 215 -17.65 10.94 3.17
CA GLU A 215 -17.71 12.12 2.28
C GLU A 215 -16.75 11.97 1.10
N ARG A 216 -15.53 11.48 1.34
CA ARG A 216 -14.56 11.21 0.27
C ARG A 216 -15.00 10.09 -0.66
N ALA A 217 -15.54 9.01 -0.12
CA ALA A 217 -16.02 7.87 -0.90
C ALA A 217 -17.23 8.22 -1.78
N ALA A 218 -18.05 9.17 -1.35
CA ALA A 218 -19.18 9.71 -2.12
C ALA A 218 -18.74 10.62 -3.29
N GLY A 219 -17.51 11.15 -3.24
CA GLY A 219 -16.91 11.88 -4.36
C GLY A 219 -16.65 11.00 -5.59
N THR A 220 -16.72 11.60 -6.79
CA THR A 220 -16.62 10.88 -8.07
C THR A 220 -15.21 10.43 -8.46
N ASP A 221 -14.17 10.81 -7.72
CA ASP A 221 -12.77 10.58 -8.10
C ASP A 221 -12.04 9.76 -7.04
N ALA A 222 -12.37 8.45 -6.97
CA ALA A 222 -11.73 7.54 -6.02
C ALA A 222 -10.22 7.34 -6.27
N GLY A 223 -9.66 7.88 -7.37
CA GLY A 223 -8.23 8.09 -7.61
C GLY A 223 -7.29 7.02 -7.05
N ALA A 224 -6.23 7.48 -6.37
CA ALA A 224 -5.24 6.65 -5.68
C ALA A 224 -5.75 6.00 -4.38
N ASP A 225 -6.88 6.48 -3.83
CA ASP A 225 -7.43 6.09 -2.53
C ASP A 225 -8.45 4.95 -2.62
N VAL A 226 -8.78 4.49 -3.82
CA VAL A 226 -9.87 3.52 -4.08
C VAL A 226 -9.77 2.25 -3.24
N LEU A 227 -8.54 1.79 -2.94
CA LEU A 227 -8.32 0.61 -2.12
C LEU A 227 -8.58 0.88 -0.64
N VAL A 228 -8.18 2.05 -0.14
CA VAL A 228 -8.39 2.47 1.26
C VAL A 228 -9.87 2.72 1.51
N LEU A 229 -10.53 3.47 0.62
CA LEU A 229 -11.96 3.75 0.72
C LEU A 229 -12.80 2.48 0.57
N GLY A 230 -12.41 1.58 -0.34
CA GLY A 230 -13.07 0.28 -0.48
C GLY A 230 -12.92 -0.60 0.78
N ARG A 231 -11.75 -0.62 1.42
CA ARG A 231 -11.56 -1.33 2.71
C ARG A 231 -12.43 -0.70 3.80
N PHE A 232 -12.42 0.62 3.91
CA PHE A 232 -13.27 1.36 4.85
C PHE A 232 -14.76 1.02 4.66
N GLU A 233 -15.27 1.07 3.43
CA GLU A 233 -16.67 0.73 3.13
C GLU A 233 -16.99 -0.75 3.45
N ALA A 234 -16.05 -1.66 3.21
CA ALA A 234 -16.21 -3.06 3.56
C ALA A 234 -16.37 -3.29 5.07
N ASP A 235 -15.62 -2.54 5.89
CA ASP A 235 -15.59 -2.73 7.34
C ASP A 235 -16.64 -1.90 8.10
N HIS A 236 -16.94 -0.69 7.61
CA HIS A 236 -17.71 0.34 8.32
C HIS A 236 -18.84 0.98 7.50
N GLY A 237 -19.09 0.49 6.28
CA GLY A 237 -20.10 1.03 5.37
C GLY A 237 -20.85 -0.07 4.60
N ASP A 238 -21.11 0.17 3.32
CA ASP A 238 -21.77 -0.78 2.43
C ASP A 238 -20.72 -1.69 1.76
N ALA A 239 -20.63 -2.94 2.24
CA ALA A 239 -19.71 -3.93 1.69
C ALA A 239 -20.01 -4.29 0.23
N ARG A 240 -21.26 -4.23 -0.24
CA ARG A 240 -21.60 -4.49 -1.66
C ARG A 240 -21.17 -3.33 -2.56
N ALA A 241 -21.31 -2.10 -2.08
CA ALA A 241 -20.76 -0.92 -2.76
C ALA A 241 -19.23 -1.01 -2.86
N ALA A 242 -18.56 -1.44 -1.77
CA ALA A 242 -17.12 -1.70 -1.75
C ALA A 242 -16.71 -2.72 -2.81
N VAL A 243 -17.42 -3.87 -2.90
CA VAL A 243 -17.17 -4.89 -3.93
C VAL A 243 -17.28 -4.30 -5.34
N THR A 244 -18.30 -3.50 -5.61
CA THR A 244 -18.50 -2.87 -6.93
C THR A 244 -17.32 -1.97 -7.30
N ARG A 245 -16.93 -1.09 -6.38
CA ARG A 245 -15.80 -0.16 -6.56
C ARG A 245 -14.46 -0.89 -6.73
N LEU A 246 -14.22 -1.92 -5.93
CA LEU A 246 -12.97 -2.69 -5.94
C LEU A 246 -12.88 -3.64 -7.15
N ARG A 247 -14.00 -4.14 -7.68
CA ARG A 247 -14.03 -4.85 -8.97
C ARG A 247 -13.57 -3.94 -10.10
N GLU A 248 -14.02 -2.69 -10.13
CA GLU A 248 -13.56 -1.72 -11.13
C GLU A 248 -12.08 -1.37 -10.96
N ALA A 249 -11.59 -1.22 -9.72
CA ALA A 249 -10.17 -1.04 -9.45
C ALA A 249 -9.34 -2.24 -9.96
N TRP A 250 -9.77 -3.47 -9.66
CA TRP A 250 -9.14 -4.70 -10.15
C TRP A 250 -9.11 -4.79 -11.68
N LYS A 251 -10.21 -4.42 -12.36
CA LYS A 251 -10.27 -4.37 -13.83
C LYS A 251 -9.29 -3.36 -14.43
N ARG A 252 -9.05 -2.24 -13.75
CA ARG A 252 -8.10 -1.19 -14.20
C ARG A 252 -6.64 -1.62 -13.98
N GLY A 253 -6.33 -2.19 -12.82
CA GLY A 253 -4.98 -2.61 -12.44
C GLY A 253 -5.02 -3.79 -11.48
N PRO A 254 -4.88 -5.03 -11.97
CA PRO A 254 -4.89 -6.22 -11.12
C PRO A 254 -3.58 -6.30 -10.32
N SER A 255 -3.62 -5.80 -9.08
CA SER A 255 -2.49 -5.82 -8.14
C SER A 255 -2.78 -6.68 -6.92
N MET A 256 -1.75 -7.08 -6.18
CA MET A 256 -1.93 -7.86 -4.95
C MET A 256 -2.75 -7.10 -3.90
N ALA A 257 -2.57 -5.77 -3.82
CA ALA A 257 -3.36 -4.93 -2.94
C ALA A 257 -4.84 -4.85 -3.37
N ALA A 258 -5.11 -4.76 -4.67
CA ALA A 258 -6.47 -4.79 -5.19
C ALA A 258 -7.16 -6.15 -4.99
N ALA A 259 -6.42 -7.26 -5.18
CA ALA A 259 -6.93 -8.59 -4.90
C ALA A 259 -7.27 -8.78 -3.42
N ASP A 260 -6.40 -8.31 -2.52
CA ASP A 260 -6.63 -8.40 -1.07
C ASP A 260 -7.87 -7.60 -0.66
N ALA A 261 -7.94 -6.33 -1.04
CA ALA A 261 -9.07 -5.46 -0.70
C ALA A 261 -10.39 -5.98 -1.28
N LEU A 262 -10.40 -6.43 -2.55
CA LEU A 262 -11.60 -7.03 -3.16
C LEU A 262 -11.99 -8.34 -2.47
N GLY A 263 -11.01 -9.20 -2.14
CA GLY A 263 -11.25 -10.43 -1.41
C GLY A 263 -11.88 -10.17 -0.04
N TRP A 264 -11.35 -9.19 0.70
CA TRP A 264 -11.91 -8.77 1.98
C TRP A 264 -13.32 -8.19 1.83
N ALA A 265 -13.56 -7.31 0.86
CA ALA A 265 -14.89 -6.76 0.62
C ALA A 265 -15.92 -7.83 0.25
N LEU A 266 -15.54 -8.84 -0.56
CA LEU A 266 -16.40 -9.97 -0.89
C LEU A 266 -16.77 -10.77 0.37
N HIS A 267 -15.80 -11.04 1.26
CA HIS A 267 -16.06 -11.68 2.55
C HIS A 267 -17.06 -10.85 3.38
N ARG A 268 -16.81 -9.55 3.52
CA ARG A 268 -17.72 -8.63 4.25
C ARG A 268 -19.11 -8.55 3.63
N ALA A 269 -19.25 -8.85 2.33
CA ALA A 269 -20.52 -8.94 1.61
C ALA A 269 -21.19 -10.34 1.67
N GLY A 270 -20.52 -11.35 2.25
CA GLY A 270 -21.02 -12.72 2.40
C GLY A 270 -20.60 -13.71 1.31
N ASP A 271 -19.75 -13.30 0.37
CA ASP A 271 -19.33 -14.10 -0.79
C ASP A 271 -17.99 -14.81 -0.57
N ASP A 272 -17.87 -15.59 0.51
CA ASP A 272 -16.59 -16.19 0.96
C ASP A 272 -15.93 -17.10 -0.07
N ARG A 273 -16.73 -17.74 -0.94
CA ARG A 273 -16.22 -18.61 -2.01
C ARG A 273 -15.43 -17.81 -3.05
N GLU A 274 -15.96 -16.65 -3.46
CA GLU A 274 -15.25 -15.78 -4.41
C GLU A 274 -14.11 -15.04 -3.71
N ALA A 275 -14.33 -14.58 -2.48
CA ALA A 275 -13.33 -13.93 -1.63
C ALA A 275 -12.03 -14.75 -1.56
N LEU A 276 -12.15 -16.06 -1.26
CA LEU A 276 -11.00 -16.95 -1.15
C LEU A 276 -10.18 -17.04 -2.45
N GLY A 277 -10.84 -16.93 -3.61
CA GLY A 277 -10.16 -16.91 -4.91
C GLY A 277 -9.24 -15.70 -5.08
N TYR A 278 -9.68 -14.51 -4.66
CA TYR A 278 -8.86 -13.31 -4.70
C TYR A 278 -7.78 -13.29 -3.61
N LEU A 279 -8.11 -13.71 -2.39
CA LEU A 279 -7.14 -13.77 -1.28
C LEU A 279 -6.01 -14.77 -1.54
N ARG A 280 -6.29 -15.88 -2.23
CA ARG A 280 -5.25 -16.81 -2.72
C ARG A 280 -4.31 -16.12 -3.70
N ARG A 281 -4.82 -15.30 -4.62
CA ARG A 281 -3.98 -14.53 -5.55
C ARG A 281 -3.13 -13.51 -4.80
N ALA A 282 -3.71 -12.79 -3.84
CA ALA A 282 -3.03 -11.78 -3.03
C ALA A 282 -1.90 -12.33 -2.14
N THR A 283 -1.90 -13.64 -1.89
CA THR A 283 -0.93 -14.35 -1.04
C THR A 283 -0.17 -15.45 -1.79
N ASP A 284 -0.30 -15.51 -3.11
CA ASP A 284 0.38 -16.50 -3.95
C ASP A 284 1.87 -16.19 -4.01
N ARG A 285 2.72 -16.99 -3.36
CA ARG A 285 4.17 -16.77 -3.29
C ARG A 285 4.87 -16.80 -4.65
N GLN A 286 4.30 -17.42 -5.68
CA GLN A 286 4.89 -17.41 -7.02
C GLN A 286 4.56 -16.14 -7.80
N LYS A 287 3.45 -15.46 -7.48
CA LYS A 287 2.97 -14.26 -8.20
C LYS A 287 3.09 -12.96 -7.39
N ALA A 288 3.03 -13.05 -6.07
CA ALA A 288 3.11 -11.95 -5.12
C ALA A 288 4.56 -11.66 -4.67
N GLY A 289 5.54 -12.38 -5.21
CA GLY A 289 6.91 -12.40 -4.68
C GLY A 289 6.96 -12.96 -3.26
N THR A 290 8.09 -12.78 -2.58
CA THR A 290 8.26 -13.19 -1.17
C THR A 290 7.69 -12.15 -0.19
N LEU A 291 6.93 -11.14 -0.66
CA LEU A 291 6.36 -10.09 0.18
C LEU A 291 5.33 -10.67 1.16
N ARG A 292 5.73 -10.80 2.42
CA ARG A 292 4.87 -11.22 3.53
C ARG A 292 4.17 -10.00 4.13
N SER A 293 2.84 -10.05 4.21
CA SER A 293 2.01 -9.03 4.85
C SER A 293 1.10 -9.68 5.88
N ALA A 294 1.14 -9.19 7.13
CA ALA A 294 0.32 -9.70 8.22
C ALA A 294 -1.18 -9.56 7.90
N ALA A 295 -1.60 -8.37 7.42
CA ALA A 295 -2.99 -8.10 7.07
C ALA A 295 -3.55 -9.06 6.01
N ARG A 296 -2.79 -9.35 4.93
CA ARG A 296 -3.24 -10.28 3.87
C ARG A 296 -3.37 -11.71 4.37
N MET A 297 -2.43 -12.14 5.22
CA MET A 297 -2.48 -13.47 5.83
C MET A 297 -3.66 -13.57 6.81
N TYR A 298 -3.94 -12.50 7.54
CA TYR A 298 -5.12 -12.41 8.40
C TYR A 298 -6.41 -12.51 7.59
N HIS A 299 -6.62 -11.68 6.56
CA HIS A 299 -7.82 -11.73 5.71
C HIS A 299 -8.02 -13.14 5.12
N ARG A 300 -6.95 -13.76 4.60
CA ARG A 300 -7.01 -15.13 4.09
C ARG A 300 -7.38 -16.14 5.18
N GLY A 301 -6.77 -16.05 6.35
CA GLY A 301 -7.03 -16.94 7.48
C GLY A 301 -8.48 -16.84 7.99
N VAL A 302 -9.03 -15.63 8.06
CA VAL A 302 -10.43 -15.38 8.41
C VAL A 302 -11.36 -16.08 7.40
N VAL A 303 -11.17 -15.84 6.10
CA VAL A 303 -12.04 -16.45 5.08
C VAL A 303 -11.87 -17.97 5.03
N GLU A 304 -10.66 -18.50 5.20
CA GLU A 304 -10.46 -19.94 5.27
C GLU A 304 -11.22 -20.57 6.45
N ARG A 305 -11.27 -19.90 7.62
CA ARG A 305 -12.07 -20.34 8.77
C ARG A 305 -13.57 -20.36 8.44
N GLU A 306 -14.11 -19.29 7.85
CA GLU A 306 -15.53 -19.24 7.46
C GLU A 306 -15.90 -20.31 6.42
N ARG A 307 -14.90 -20.77 5.65
CA ARG A 307 -15.04 -21.87 4.69
C ARG A 307 -14.82 -23.27 5.30
N GLY A 308 -14.60 -23.38 6.62
CA GLY A 308 -14.35 -24.64 7.32
C GLY A 308 -12.98 -25.26 7.03
N LEU A 309 -12.00 -24.46 6.59
CA LEU A 309 -10.64 -24.89 6.26
C LEU A 309 -9.70 -24.66 7.45
N ASP A 310 -10.05 -25.19 8.62
CA ASP A 310 -9.42 -24.87 9.92
C ASP A 310 -7.89 -25.03 9.95
N GLY A 311 -7.38 -26.08 9.30
CA GLY A 311 -5.94 -26.32 9.20
C GLY A 311 -5.22 -25.23 8.39
N ALA A 312 -5.84 -24.73 7.33
CA ALA A 312 -5.28 -23.62 6.54
C ALA A 312 -5.45 -22.28 7.26
N ALA A 313 -6.63 -22.05 7.83
CA ALA A 313 -6.94 -20.86 8.62
C ALA A 313 -5.93 -20.66 9.75
N ARG A 314 -5.65 -21.72 10.53
CA ARG A 314 -4.64 -21.69 11.59
C ARG A 314 -3.29 -21.24 11.07
N ARG A 315 -2.79 -21.88 9.99
CA ARG A 315 -1.47 -21.55 9.43
C ARG A 315 -1.36 -20.09 9.02
N HIS A 316 -2.37 -19.53 8.37
CA HIS A 316 -2.31 -18.14 7.92
C HIS A 316 -2.56 -17.13 9.07
N LEU A 317 -3.38 -17.46 10.07
CA LEU A 317 -3.51 -16.63 11.28
C LEU A 317 -2.21 -16.63 12.11
N ASP A 318 -1.56 -17.79 12.28
CA ASP A 318 -0.25 -17.90 12.93
C ASP A 318 0.81 -17.14 12.12
N GLU A 319 0.80 -17.24 10.77
CA GLU A 319 1.72 -16.49 9.91
C GLU A 319 1.49 -14.98 10.03
N ALA A 320 0.25 -14.50 10.10
CA ALA A 320 -0.06 -13.08 10.30
C ALA A 320 0.56 -12.55 11.59
N LEU A 321 0.30 -13.24 12.72
CA LEU A 321 0.80 -12.86 14.04
C LEU A 321 2.33 -12.98 14.17
N ARG A 322 2.94 -13.90 13.41
CA ARG A 322 4.40 -14.04 13.34
C ARG A 322 5.06 -12.93 12.51
N ILE A 323 4.39 -12.44 11.46
CA ILE A 323 4.91 -11.34 10.64
C ILE A 323 4.93 -10.05 11.44
N ASP A 324 3.80 -9.68 12.02
CA ASP A 324 3.69 -8.54 12.93
C ASP A 324 2.53 -8.82 13.90
N PRO A 325 2.78 -9.02 15.21
CA PRO A 325 1.71 -9.26 16.18
C PRO A 325 0.87 -8.00 16.46
N GLY A 326 1.31 -6.82 16.04
CA GLY A 326 0.67 -5.53 16.25
C GLY A 326 0.17 -4.85 14.97
N PHE A 327 0.04 -5.58 13.86
CA PHE A 327 -0.23 -5.05 12.51
C PHE A 327 -1.49 -4.21 12.35
N SER A 328 -2.43 -4.33 13.26
CA SER A 328 -3.65 -3.52 13.32
C SER A 328 -4.19 -3.54 14.75
N PRO A 329 -4.67 -2.39 15.26
CA PRO A 329 -5.22 -2.32 16.61
C PRO A 329 -6.58 -3.04 16.72
N VAL A 330 -7.26 -3.29 15.59
CA VAL A 330 -8.55 -4.00 15.53
C VAL A 330 -8.40 -5.45 15.08
N ASP A 331 -7.59 -5.70 14.05
CA ASP A 331 -7.50 -7.03 13.45
C ASP A 331 -6.55 -7.97 14.18
N ALA A 332 -5.46 -7.46 14.79
CA ALA A 332 -4.51 -8.32 15.49
C ALA A 332 -5.11 -9.00 16.74
N PRO A 333 -5.91 -8.32 17.60
CA PRO A 333 -6.64 -8.99 18.67
C PRO A 333 -7.63 -10.04 18.15
N ARG A 334 -8.35 -9.73 17.06
CA ARG A 334 -9.28 -10.68 16.42
C ARG A 334 -8.54 -11.90 15.86
N ALA A 335 -7.39 -11.72 15.23
CA ALA A 335 -6.54 -12.81 14.76
C ALA A 335 -6.16 -13.77 15.89
N ARG A 336 -5.75 -13.25 17.06
CA ARG A 336 -5.43 -14.07 18.24
C ARG A 336 -6.65 -14.84 18.74
N ALA A 337 -7.80 -14.19 18.83
CA ALA A 337 -9.04 -14.82 19.29
C ALA A 337 -9.48 -15.95 18.36
N LEU A 338 -9.46 -15.72 17.04
CA LEU A 338 -9.79 -16.73 16.04
C LEU A 338 -8.81 -17.90 16.07
N ARG A 339 -7.52 -17.61 16.18
CA ARG A 339 -6.49 -18.65 16.33
C ARG A 339 -6.74 -19.50 17.57
N ALA A 340 -7.04 -18.90 18.71
CA ALA A 340 -7.30 -19.61 19.96
C ALA A 340 -8.53 -20.55 19.84
N GLN A 341 -9.60 -20.09 19.19
CA GLN A 341 -10.80 -20.90 18.95
C GLN A 341 -10.54 -22.12 18.08
N LEU A 342 -9.56 -22.07 17.17
CA LEU A 342 -9.24 -23.19 16.29
C LEU A 342 -8.58 -24.37 17.05
N GLY A 343 -7.97 -24.17 18.24
CA GLY A 343 -7.37 -25.20 19.15
C GLY A 343 -6.27 -26.08 18.50
N GLU A 344 -5.26 -26.69 19.14
CA GLU A 344 -4.14 -27.31 18.37
C GLU A 344 -4.52 -28.36 17.27
N PRO A 345 -3.71 -28.56 16.21
CA PRO A 345 -3.98 -29.59 15.20
C PRO A 345 -4.14 -30.97 15.85
N ASP A 346 -5.17 -31.72 15.46
CA ASP A 346 -5.36 -33.09 15.96
C ASP A 346 -4.25 -34.00 15.42
N LEU A 347 -3.20 -34.20 16.22
CA LEU A 347 -2.02 -35.02 15.89
C LEU A 347 -2.34 -36.50 15.67
N ARG A 348 -3.60 -36.93 15.85
CA ARG A 348 -4.04 -38.33 15.72
C ARG A 348 -4.60 -38.69 14.33
N ARG A 349 -4.65 -37.75 13.38
CA ARG A 349 -5.08 -37.98 11.99
C ARG A 349 -3.94 -37.82 10.97
N GLY A 350 -2.78 -38.41 11.27
CA GLY A 350 -1.61 -38.47 10.39
C GLY A 350 -1.46 -39.83 9.73
#